data_AF-A0A9D1L252-F1
#
_entry.id   AF-A0A9D1L252-F1
#
_cell.length_a   1.000
_cell.length_b   1.000
_cell.length_c   1.000
_cell.angle_alpha   90.00
_cell.angle_beta   90.00
_cell.angle_gamma   90.00
#
_symmetry.space_group_name_H-M   'P 1'
#
loop_
_entity.id
_entity.type
_entity.pdbx_description
1 polymer ?
#
loop_
_entity_poly.entity_id
_entity_poly.type
_entity_poly.pdbx_seq_one_letter_code
_entity_poly.pdbx_strand_id
1 'polypeptide(L)'
;MKTNSKGFTLIELLAVIVILAVIALIATPLIMGVIDDARKGSAKNGAYGYVKAMENTIATEMIKDTTISPDSPQTVVDTVSFTPLMNSGAAGNKKTANINYKGTKPDRHNLVITNGTVGNGSCITISGYSFSMTNGEWQDATNCTVPPAAGSGE
;
A
#
# COMPACT_ATOMS: atom_id res chain seq x y z
N MET A 1 -50.58 29.53 -35.75
CA MET A 1 -49.45 29.83 -34.84
C MET A 1 -48.16 29.67 -35.63
N LYS A 2 -47.34 30.73 -35.78
CA LYS A 2 -46.05 30.65 -36.50
C LYS A 2 -44.98 30.19 -35.50
N THR A 3 -44.41 29.02 -35.69
CA THR A 3 -43.29 28.50 -34.89
C THR A 3 -41.99 29.09 -35.42
N ASN A 4 -41.36 29.98 -34.64
CA ASN A 4 -40.03 30.49 -34.95
C ASN A 4 -39.00 29.43 -34.59
N SER A 5 -38.60 28.62 -35.57
CA SER A 5 -37.51 27.66 -35.42
C SER A 5 -36.18 28.40 -35.63
N LYS A 6 -35.60 28.98 -34.57
CA LYS A 6 -34.21 29.45 -34.62
C LYS A 6 -33.30 28.22 -34.59
N GLY A 7 -32.66 27.92 -35.73
CA GLY A 7 -31.60 26.91 -35.79
C GLY A 7 -30.31 27.43 -35.17
N PHE A 8 -29.55 26.55 -34.51
CA PHE A 8 -28.19 26.85 -34.06
C PHE A 8 -27.30 27.15 -35.26
N THR A 9 -26.50 28.21 -35.17
CA THR A 9 -25.50 28.52 -36.20
C THR A 9 -24.20 27.75 -35.92
N LEU A 10 -23.48 27.38 -36.98
CA LEU A 10 -22.19 26.69 -36.83
C LEU A 10 -21.15 27.54 -36.09
N ILE A 11 -21.22 28.87 -36.21
CA ILE A 11 -20.30 29.78 -35.52
C ILE A 11 -20.52 29.79 -34.00
N GLU A 12 -21.76 29.68 -33.54
CA GLU A 12 -22.08 29.56 -32.12
C GLU A 12 -21.53 28.26 -31.54
N LEU A 13 -21.68 27.15 -32.27
CA LEU A 13 -21.09 25.87 -31.85
C LEU A 13 -19.55 25.91 -31.87
N LEU A 14 -18.96 26.57 -32.87
CA LEU A 14 -17.51 26.70 -32.99
C LEU A 14 -16.92 27.53 -31.84
N ALA A 15 -17.56 28.65 -31.47
CA ALA A 15 -17.09 29.47 -30.36
C ALA A 15 -17.05 28.71 -29.03
N VAL A 16 -18.06 27.86 -28.78
CA VAL A 16 -18.15 27.06 -27.55
C VAL A 16 -17.04 26.02 -27.47
N ILE A 17 -16.79 25.27 -28.54
CA ILE A 17 -15.74 24.23 -28.52
C ILE A 17 -14.34 24.83 -28.36
N VAL A 18 -14.09 26.02 -28.91
CA VAL A 18 -12.81 26.73 -28.75
C VAL A 18 -12.58 27.12 -27.30
N ILE A 19 -13.59 27.68 -26.64
CA ILE A 19 -13.50 28.04 -25.22
C ILE A 19 -13.28 26.79 -24.34
N LEU A 20 -14.04 25.71 -24.58
CA LEU A 20 -13.88 24.45 -23.86
C LEU A 20 -12.49 23.82 -24.06
N ALA A 21 -11.94 23.90 -25.27
CA ALA A 21 -10.60 23.40 -25.58
C ALA A 21 -9.51 24.14 -24.80
N VAL A 22 -9.59 25.47 -24.72
CA VAL A 22 -8.63 26.29 -23.95
C VAL A 22 -8.70 25.98 -22.45
N ILE A 23 -9.90 25.85 -21.89
CA ILE A 23 -10.09 25.48 -20.48
C ILE A 23 -9.53 24.08 -20.22
N ALA A 24 -9.84 23.10 -21.09
CA ALA A 24 -9.37 21.73 -20.96
C ALA A 24 -7.83 21.62 -21.03
N LEU A 25 -7.18 22.44 -21.86
CA LEU A 25 -5.73 22.50 -22.00
C LEU A 25 -5.03 22.94 -20.69
N ILE A 26 -5.59 23.91 -19.97
CA ILE A 26 -5.03 24.37 -18.69
C ILE A 26 -5.40 23.42 -17.54
N ALA A 27 -6.61 22.85 -17.58
CA ALA A 27 -7.12 21.99 -16.51
C ALA A 27 -6.44 20.61 -16.44
N THR A 28 -6.01 20.05 -17.57
CA THR A 28 -5.41 18.70 -17.64
C THR A 28 -4.21 18.49 -16.71
N PRO A 29 -3.15 19.32 -16.71
CA PRO A 29 -2.01 19.13 -15.79
C PRO A 29 -2.40 19.27 -14.32
N LEU A 30 -3.35 20.15 -13.98
CA LEU A 30 -3.83 20.33 -12.61
C LEU A 30 -4.57 19.08 -12.10
N ILE A 31 -5.42 18.50 -12.95
CA ILE A 31 -6.18 17.29 -12.63
C ILE A 31 -5.24 16.10 -12.40
N MET A 32 -4.13 15.99 -13.14
CA MET A 32 -3.15 14.91 -12.94
C MET A 32 -2.54 14.93 -11.53
N GLY A 33 -2.19 16.10 -11.00
CA GLY A 33 -1.67 16.23 -9.63
C GLY A 33 -2.68 15.77 -8.57
N VAL A 34 -3.94 16.22 -8.70
CA VAL A 34 -5.02 15.82 -7.78
C VAL A 34 -5.29 14.31 -7.84
N ILE A 35 -5.23 13.70 -9.03
CA ILE A 35 -5.38 12.26 -9.20
C ILE A 35 -4.24 11.52 -8.50
N ASP A 36 -2.99 11.94 -8.68
CA ASP A 36 -1.85 11.28 -8.04
C ASP A 36 -1.91 11.38 -6.52
N ASP A 37 -2.31 12.52 -5.97
CA ASP A 37 -2.52 12.67 -4.52
C ASP A 37 -3.65 11.76 -4.02
N ALA A 38 -4.75 11.65 -4.75
CA ALA A 38 -5.86 10.76 -4.41
C ALA A 38 -5.45 9.27 -4.48
N ARG A 39 -4.68 8.88 -5.51
CA ARG A 39 -4.14 7.53 -5.67
C ARG A 39 -3.16 7.19 -4.56
N LYS A 40 -2.26 8.13 -4.22
CA LYS A 40 -1.31 7.99 -3.11
C LYS A 40 -2.03 7.90 -1.76
N GLY A 41 -3.08 8.69 -1.53
CA GLY A 41 -3.91 8.59 -0.34
C GLY A 41 -4.60 7.23 -0.20
N SER A 42 -5.16 6.72 -1.30
CA SER A 42 -5.74 5.37 -1.35
C SER A 42 -4.69 4.28 -1.08
N ALA A 43 -3.51 4.39 -1.69
CA ALA A 43 -2.37 3.51 -1.46
C ALA A 43 -1.92 3.52 0.00
N LYS A 44 -1.80 4.71 0.60
CA LYS A 44 -1.46 4.89 2.02
C LYS A 44 -2.49 4.21 2.93
N ASN A 45 -3.78 4.38 2.66
CA ASN A 45 -4.85 3.70 3.40
C ASN A 45 -4.79 2.17 3.24
N GLY A 46 -4.48 1.67 2.04
CA GLY A 46 -4.26 0.26 1.79
C GLY A 46 -3.08 -0.31 2.59
N ALA A 47 -1.96 0.41 2.62
CA ALA A 47 -0.80 0.05 3.43
C ALA A 47 -1.14 -0.03 4.92
N TYR A 48 -1.84 0.97 5.46
CA TYR A 48 -2.28 0.95 6.86
C TYR A 48 -3.21 -0.23 7.15
N GLY A 49 -4.18 -0.50 6.27
CA GLY A 49 -5.09 -1.63 6.42
C GLY A 49 -4.37 -2.97 6.41
N TYR A 50 -3.38 -3.13 5.52
CA TYR A 50 -2.55 -4.33 5.45
C TYR A 50 -1.70 -4.52 6.71
N VAL A 51 -0.99 -3.48 7.15
CA VAL A 51 -0.17 -3.50 8.36
C VAL A 51 -1.02 -3.87 9.58
N LYS A 52 -2.20 -3.26 9.71
CA LYS A 52 -3.13 -3.55 10.81
C LYS A 52 -3.61 -5.00 10.81
N ALA A 53 -3.92 -5.54 9.63
CA ALA A 53 -4.32 -6.94 9.49
C ALA A 53 -3.17 -7.88 9.89
N MET A 54 -1.94 -7.56 9.49
CA MET A 54 -0.75 -8.33 9.85
C MET A 54 -0.51 -8.32 11.37
N GLU A 55 -0.55 -7.15 12.02
CA GLU A 55 -0.44 -7.03 13.48
C GLU A 55 -1.51 -7.85 14.20
N ASN A 56 -2.74 -7.84 13.68
CA ASN A 56 -3.82 -8.66 14.23
C ASN A 56 -3.57 -10.17 14.06
N THR A 57 -3.01 -10.59 12.92
CA THR A 57 -2.58 -11.99 12.71
C THR A 57 -1.46 -12.36 13.68
N ILE A 58 -0.45 -11.51 13.85
CA ILE A 58 0.64 -11.72 14.83
C ILE A 58 0.06 -11.91 16.23
N ALA A 59 -0.76 -10.97 16.69
CA ALA A 59 -1.38 -11.04 18.02
C ALA A 59 -2.23 -12.31 18.19
N THR A 60 -3.05 -12.65 17.20
CA THR A 60 -3.91 -13.84 17.23
C THR A 60 -3.11 -15.13 17.32
N GLU A 61 -2.04 -15.25 16.53
CA GLU A 61 -1.22 -16.47 16.52
C GLU A 61 -0.37 -16.62 17.79
N MET A 62 0.15 -15.51 18.34
CA MET A 62 0.87 -15.52 19.62
C MET A 62 -0.03 -15.81 20.83
N ILE A 63 -1.33 -15.53 20.74
CA ILE A 63 -2.31 -15.92 21.77
C ILE A 63 -2.62 -17.41 21.69
N LYS A 64 -2.77 -17.96 20.48
CA LYS A 64 -3.05 -19.40 20.28
C LYS A 64 -1.86 -20.27 20.64
N ASP A 65 -0.65 -19.77 20.43
CA ASP A 65 0.60 -20.48 20.61
C ASP A 65 1.62 -19.55 21.26
N THR A 66 1.91 -19.77 22.54
CA THR A 66 2.86 -18.97 23.31
C THR A 66 4.31 -19.42 23.10
N THR A 67 4.52 -20.45 22.28
CA THR A 67 5.84 -21.03 21.99
C THR A 67 6.41 -20.54 20.66
N ILE A 68 5.89 -19.43 20.12
CA ILE A 68 6.36 -18.83 18.87
C ILE A 68 6.64 -17.33 19.05
N SER A 69 7.53 -16.80 18.21
CA SER A 69 7.78 -15.37 18.07
C SER A 69 7.71 -14.99 16.60
N PRO A 70 7.12 -13.83 16.24
CA PRO A 70 7.13 -13.35 14.87
C PRO A 70 8.57 -13.10 14.43
N ASP A 71 8.89 -13.50 13.21
CA ASP A 71 10.15 -13.14 12.56
C ASP A 71 10.23 -11.61 12.41
N SER A 72 11.44 -11.08 12.43
CA SER A 72 11.67 -9.66 12.18
C SER A 72 12.95 -9.52 11.35
N PRO A 73 12.89 -8.91 10.15
CA PRO A 73 11.69 -8.37 9.51
C PRO A 73 10.79 -9.42 8.82
N GLN A 74 9.53 -9.06 8.58
CA GLN A 74 8.59 -9.78 7.70
C GLN A 74 8.72 -9.27 6.26
N THR A 75 9.09 -10.15 5.33
CA THR A 75 9.42 -9.80 3.94
C THR A 75 8.52 -10.45 2.90
N VAL A 76 7.72 -11.44 3.29
CA VAL A 76 6.83 -12.19 2.41
C VAL A 76 5.42 -11.60 2.49
N VAL A 77 4.84 -11.26 1.34
CA VAL A 77 3.46 -10.74 1.27
C VAL A 77 2.44 -11.85 1.54
N ASP A 78 1.28 -11.48 2.07
CA ASP A 78 0.13 -12.35 2.41
C ASP A 78 0.34 -13.30 3.58
N THR A 79 1.56 -13.46 4.10
CA THR A 79 1.85 -14.37 5.22
C THR A 79 2.75 -13.72 6.27
N VAL A 80 2.57 -14.14 7.52
CA VAL A 80 3.46 -13.84 8.63
C VAL A 80 4.24 -15.11 8.96
N SER A 81 5.57 -14.99 9.07
CA SER A 81 6.45 -16.07 9.50
C SER A 81 6.77 -15.95 10.98
N PHE A 82 6.82 -17.09 11.67
CA PHE A 82 7.13 -17.19 13.08
C PHE A 82 8.21 -18.24 13.30
N THR A 83 9.12 -17.95 14.21
CA THR A 83 10.13 -18.87 14.72
C THR A 83 9.66 -19.45 16.06
N PRO A 84 9.71 -20.78 16.24
CA PRO A 84 9.40 -21.37 17.54
C PRO A 84 10.45 -20.99 18.59
N LEU A 85 9.99 -20.72 19.80
CA LEU A 85 10.77 -20.45 21.00
C LEU A 85 11.10 -21.80 21.65
N MET A 86 12.28 -22.33 21.41
CA MET A 86 12.69 -23.67 21.88
C MET A 86 13.89 -23.52 22.80
N ASN A 87 13.86 -24.22 23.94
CA ASN A 87 14.92 -24.15 24.94
C ASN A 87 16.11 -25.08 24.62
N SER A 88 16.06 -25.79 23.49
CA SER A 88 16.97 -26.89 23.19
C SER A 88 17.44 -26.89 21.73
N GLY A 89 18.16 -25.84 21.32
CA GLY A 89 19.17 -25.81 20.23
C GLY A 89 18.82 -26.32 18.81
N ALA A 90 17.67 -26.93 18.60
CA ALA A 90 17.20 -27.47 17.34
C ALA A 90 16.29 -26.43 16.69
N ALA A 91 16.57 -26.06 15.45
CA ALA A 91 15.68 -25.20 14.67
C ALA A 91 14.44 -26.03 14.24
N GLY A 92 13.42 -26.05 15.08
CA GLY A 92 12.07 -26.44 14.69
C GLY A 92 11.54 -25.61 13.51
N ASN A 93 10.56 -26.18 12.81
CA ASN A 93 10.05 -25.62 11.57
C ASN A 93 9.39 -24.26 11.78
N LYS A 94 9.66 -23.30 10.88
CA LYS A 94 8.96 -22.02 10.85
C LYS A 94 7.45 -22.25 10.68
N LYS A 95 6.66 -21.55 11.47
CA LYS A 95 5.21 -21.50 11.32
C LYS A 95 4.85 -20.30 10.46
N THR A 96 3.87 -20.45 9.57
CA THR A 96 3.35 -19.35 8.77
C THR A 96 1.85 -19.20 8.99
N ALA A 97 1.36 -17.96 8.99
CA ALA A 97 -0.07 -17.67 9.05
C ALA A 97 -0.46 -16.66 7.98
N ASN A 98 -1.61 -16.88 7.34
CA ASN A 98 -2.10 -15.97 6.30
C ASN A 98 -2.63 -14.67 6.92
N ILE A 99 -2.35 -13.57 6.24
CA ILE A 99 -2.86 -12.25 6.58
C ILE A 99 -4.19 -12.07 5.84
N ASN A 100 -5.27 -11.86 6.60
CA ASN A 100 -6.58 -11.55 6.04
C ASN A 100 -6.80 -10.04 6.07
N TYR A 101 -6.49 -9.36 4.97
CA TYR A 101 -6.65 -7.91 4.82
C TYR A 101 -7.79 -7.56 3.86
N LYS A 102 -8.35 -6.36 4.05
CA LYS A 102 -9.28 -5.75 3.10
C LYS A 102 -8.57 -4.65 2.34
N GLY A 103 -8.86 -4.53 1.06
CA GLY A 103 -8.29 -3.50 0.19
C GLY A 103 -7.18 -4.04 -0.69
N THR A 104 -6.26 -3.16 -1.07
CA THR A 104 -5.25 -3.45 -2.08
C THR A 104 -4.08 -4.25 -1.49
N LYS A 105 -3.66 -5.29 -2.22
CA LYS A 105 -2.47 -6.08 -1.91
C LYS A 105 -1.20 -5.23 -2.08
N PRO A 106 -0.25 -5.26 -1.13
CA PRO A 106 1.07 -4.66 -1.34
C PRO A 106 1.87 -5.41 -2.40
N ASP A 107 2.67 -4.68 -3.16
CA ASP A 107 3.58 -5.27 -4.15
C ASP A 107 4.78 -5.93 -3.46
N ARG A 108 5.26 -5.31 -2.38
CA ARG A 108 6.35 -5.79 -1.52
C ARG A 108 6.32 -5.06 -0.18
N HIS A 109 6.94 -5.64 0.84
CA HIS A 109 7.19 -4.97 2.11
C HIS A 109 8.41 -5.54 2.83
N ASN A 110 8.94 -4.76 3.76
CA ASN A 110 9.96 -5.17 4.72
C ASN A 110 9.53 -4.58 6.08
N LEU A 111 8.82 -5.36 6.88
CA LEU A 111 8.17 -4.86 8.10
C LEU A 111 8.94 -5.35 9.32
N VAL A 112 9.62 -4.44 10.00
CA VAL A 112 10.33 -4.69 11.25
C VAL A 112 9.29 -4.82 12.35
N ILE A 113 9.24 -5.97 13.01
CA ILE A 113 8.36 -6.22 14.14
C ILE A 113 9.11 -5.93 15.43
N THR A 114 8.54 -5.06 16.25
CA THR A 114 9.00 -4.74 17.61
C THR A 114 7.81 -4.91 18.55
N ASN A 115 7.93 -5.82 19.53
CA ASN A 115 6.88 -6.11 20.51
C ASN A 115 5.50 -6.42 19.88
N GLY A 116 5.48 -7.16 18.76
CA GLY A 116 4.24 -7.59 18.09
C GLY A 116 3.60 -6.53 17.19
N THR A 117 4.17 -5.33 17.10
CA THR A 117 3.71 -4.24 16.23
C THR A 117 4.77 -3.85 15.19
N VAL A 118 4.35 -3.20 14.11
CA VAL A 118 5.28 -2.70 13.10
C VAL A 118 6.02 -1.47 13.62
N GLY A 119 7.35 -1.54 13.56
CA GLY A 119 8.26 -0.56 14.13
C GLY A 119 9.05 0.24 13.10
N ASN A 120 9.94 1.07 13.62
CA ASN A 120 10.85 1.91 12.85
C ASN A 120 11.73 1.08 11.89
N GLY A 121 12.01 1.61 10.70
CA GLY A 121 12.78 0.91 9.67
C GLY A 121 11.93 -0.01 8.78
N SER A 122 10.63 -0.09 9.04
CA SER A 122 9.69 -0.78 8.16
C SER A 122 9.44 -0.01 6.87
N CYS A 123 9.21 -0.71 5.77
CA CYS A 123 8.74 -0.12 4.52
C CYS A 123 7.71 -1.00 3.82
N ILE A 124 6.89 -0.39 2.97
CA ILE A 124 5.86 -1.05 2.17
C ILE A 124 5.68 -0.32 0.84
N THR A 125 5.52 -1.07 -0.25
CA THR A 125 5.15 -0.53 -1.55
C THR A 125 3.81 -1.11 -1.98
N ILE A 126 2.91 -0.25 -2.41
CA ILE A 126 1.56 -0.61 -2.82
C ILE A 126 1.08 0.30 -3.95
N SER A 127 0.62 -0.32 -5.04
CA SER A 127 0.14 0.42 -6.22
C SER A 127 1.16 1.42 -6.78
N GLY A 128 2.45 1.09 -6.67
CA GLY A 128 3.56 1.93 -7.12
C GLY A 128 3.99 3.05 -6.16
N TYR A 129 3.30 3.26 -5.03
CA TYR A 129 3.73 4.21 -4.00
C TYR A 129 4.45 3.48 -2.87
N SER A 130 5.56 4.05 -2.39
CA SER A 130 6.34 3.49 -1.28
C SER A 130 6.22 4.36 -0.04
N PHE A 131 6.13 3.70 1.11
CA PHE A 131 6.06 4.35 2.42
C PHE A 131 7.05 3.67 3.38
N SER A 132 7.63 4.45 4.28
CA SER A 132 8.54 3.98 5.33
C SER A 132 8.13 4.49 6.70
N MET A 133 8.28 3.66 7.72
CA MET A 133 7.98 4.01 9.09
C MET A 133 9.22 4.60 9.76
N THR A 134 9.13 5.91 10.06
CA THR A 134 10.17 6.67 10.74
C THR A 134 9.59 7.28 12.03
N ASN A 135 10.22 7.03 13.18
CA ASN A 135 9.79 7.56 14.48
C ASN A 135 8.31 7.28 14.82
N GLY A 136 7.80 6.12 14.41
CA GLY A 136 6.42 5.72 14.67
C GLY A 136 5.39 6.26 13.67
N GLU A 137 5.81 7.04 12.67
CA GLU A 137 4.93 7.58 11.64
C GLU A 137 5.27 7.06 10.25
N TRP A 138 4.25 6.81 9.43
CA TRP A 138 4.43 6.43 8.04
C TRP A 138 4.61 7.67 7.16
N GLN A 139 5.79 7.75 6.56
CA GLN A 139 6.23 8.82 5.67
C GLN A 139 6.43 8.27 4.26
N ASP A 140 6.43 9.16 3.28
CA ASP A 140 6.68 8.77 1.90
C ASP A 140 8.13 8.33 1.72
N ALA A 141 8.34 7.30 0.91
CA ALA A 141 9.65 6.76 0.62
C ALA A 141 9.89 6.69 -0.89
N THR A 142 11.14 6.82 -1.31
CA THR A 142 11.52 6.65 -2.73
C THR A 142 11.41 5.20 -3.17
N ASN A 143 11.73 4.24 -2.30
CA ASN A 143 11.61 2.81 -2.57
C ASN A 143 11.52 2.01 -1.26
N CYS A 144 10.87 0.85 -1.31
CA CYS A 144 10.99 -0.15 -0.26
C CYS A 144 11.94 -1.26 -0.72
N THR A 145 13.16 -1.26 -0.20
CA THR A 145 14.10 -2.36 -0.42
C THR A 145 13.79 -3.49 0.54
N VAL A 146 13.30 -4.60 -0.01
CA VAL A 146 13.31 -5.88 0.69
C VAL A 146 14.73 -6.42 0.54
N PRO A 147 15.51 -6.64 1.62
CA PRO A 147 16.81 -7.28 1.50
C PRO A 147 16.60 -8.62 0.78
N PRO A 148 17.51 -9.01 -0.14
CA PRO A 148 17.37 -10.29 -0.83
C PRO A 148 17.23 -11.38 0.22
N ALA A 149 16.24 -12.27 0.04
CA ALA A 149 16.05 -13.41 0.92
C ALA A 149 17.40 -14.13 1.07
N ALA A 150 17.90 -14.23 2.30
CA ALA A 150 19.14 -14.96 2.56
C ALA A 150 18.90 -16.42 2.14
N GLY A 151 19.35 -16.80 0.93
CA GLY A 151 19.20 -18.15 0.39
C GLY A 151 18.83 -18.28 -1.09
N SER A 152 19.40 -17.47 -1.99
CA SER A 152 19.51 -17.85 -3.41
C SER A 152 20.87 -17.45 -3.98
N GLY A 153 21.92 -18.07 -3.44
CA GLY A 153 23.28 -17.94 -3.93
C GLY A 153 24.00 -19.27 -3.76
N GLU A 154 24.30 -19.87 -4.93
CA GLU A 154 25.01 -21.13 -5.21
C GLU A 154 24.20 -22.43 -5.16
#